data_AF-A0A1F6EEE7-F1
#
_entry.id   AF-A0A1F6EEE7-F1
#
_cell.length_a   1.000
_cell.length_b   1.000
_cell.length_c   1.000
_cell.angle_alpha   90.00
_cell.angle_beta   90.00
_cell.angle_gamma   90.00
#
_symmetry.space_group_name_H-M   'P 1'
#
loop_
_entity.id
_entity.type
_entity.pdbx_description
1 polymer ?
#
loop_
_entity_poly.entity_id
_entity_poly.type
_entity_poly.pdbx_seq_one_letter_code
_entity_poly.pdbx_strand_id
1 'polypeptide(L)'
;MTEKKHVTVEFFTPKDVGPRLWGREILIAHVPGLYTGKLLLYNKGAKGGLQKHHLKNECGYVYSGEMMLRYDAGNGKITEKVLKAGDAIHIPPGAVHQEEALTDDLVVIEISTPHFNDRVRMEPQYGQEIPPGGLPSTKLEDVETR
;
A
#
# COMPACT_ATOMS: atom_id res chain seq x y z
N MET A 1 -27.48 -11.54 25.43
CA MET A 1 -26.87 -11.37 24.10
C MET A 1 -28.01 -11.15 23.13
N THR A 2 -28.04 -10.01 22.45
CA THR A 2 -29.06 -9.76 21.41
C THR A 2 -28.75 -10.69 20.23
N GLU A 3 -29.71 -11.52 19.83
CA GLU A 3 -29.62 -12.27 18.58
C GLU A 3 -29.36 -11.27 17.45
N LYS A 4 -28.24 -11.44 16.74
CA LYS A 4 -28.04 -10.70 15.50
C LYS A 4 -29.15 -11.13 14.55
N LYS A 5 -30.01 -10.19 14.15
CA LYS A 5 -30.99 -10.44 13.10
C LYS A 5 -30.26 -11.02 11.89
N HIS A 6 -30.84 -12.04 11.27
CA HIS A 6 -30.34 -12.57 10.01
C HIS A 6 -30.21 -11.42 8.99
N VAL A 7 -29.06 -11.33 8.34
CA VAL A 7 -28.75 -10.36 7.28
C VAL A 7 -28.28 -11.11 6.04
N THR A 8 -28.45 -10.51 4.86
CA THR A 8 -28.04 -11.08 3.57
C THR A 8 -26.55 -10.81 3.28
N VAL A 9 -25.99 -11.53 2.31
CA VAL A 9 -24.66 -11.24 1.74
C VAL A 9 -24.69 -9.96 0.91
N GLU A 10 -23.59 -9.20 0.94
CA GLU A 10 -23.37 -8.01 0.13
C GLU A 10 -22.37 -8.34 -0.99
N PHE A 11 -22.68 -7.93 -2.23
CA PHE A 11 -21.79 -8.11 -3.37
C PHE A 11 -21.04 -6.82 -3.64
N PHE A 12 -19.72 -6.92 -3.79
CA PHE A 12 -18.87 -5.81 -4.20
C PHE A 12 -18.38 -6.02 -5.63
N THR A 13 -18.65 -5.04 -6.50
CA THR A 13 -18.11 -5.03 -7.86
C THR A 13 -16.72 -4.40 -7.85
N PRO A 14 -15.65 -5.10 -8.27
CA PRO A 14 -14.32 -4.53 -8.37
C PRO A 14 -14.30 -3.26 -9.23
N LYS A 15 -13.50 -2.27 -8.82
CA LYS A 15 -13.40 -0.97 -9.49
C LYS A 15 -11.96 -0.66 -9.85
N ASP A 16 -11.68 -0.50 -11.13
CA ASP A 16 -10.42 0.07 -11.59
C ASP A 16 -10.38 1.56 -11.23
N VAL A 17 -9.33 2.02 -10.55
CA VAL A 17 -9.22 3.42 -10.09
C VAL A 17 -8.61 4.35 -11.15
N GLY A 18 -8.49 3.87 -12.39
CA GLY A 18 -8.01 4.60 -13.53
C GLY A 18 -6.49 4.50 -13.73
N PRO A 19 -5.98 5.12 -14.81
CA PRO A 19 -4.58 4.98 -15.21
C PRO A 19 -3.63 5.53 -14.12
N ARG A 20 -2.50 4.84 -13.95
CA ARG A 20 -1.36 5.28 -13.13
C ARG A 20 -0.08 5.10 -13.92
N LEU A 21 0.89 5.99 -13.74
CA LEU A 21 2.20 5.87 -14.39
C LEU A 21 2.95 4.60 -13.94
N TRP A 22 2.72 4.18 -12.69
CA TRP A 22 3.37 3.02 -12.09
C TRP A 22 2.69 1.69 -12.45
N GLY A 23 1.48 1.69 -13.02
CA GLY A 23 0.73 0.47 -13.30
C GLY A 23 -0.79 0.65 -13.18
N ARG A 24 -1.45 -0.31 -12.54
CA ARG A 24 -2.90 -0.39 -12.38
C ARG A 24 -3.29 -0.73 -10.95
N GLU A 25 -4.37 -0.13 -10.47
CA GLU A 25 -4.95 -0.41 -9.16
C GLU A 25 -6.42 -0.78 -9.34
N ILE A 26 -6.83 -1.87 -8.70
CA ILE A 26 -8.21 -2.34 -8.70
C ILE A 26 -8.64 -2.47 -7.26
N LEU A 27 -9.64 -1.70 -6.85
CA LEU A 27 -10.31 -1.89 -5.58
C LEU A 27 -11.15 -3.18 -5.67
N ILE A 28 -10.88 -4.15 -4.81
CA ILE A 28 -11.55 -5.46 -4.78
C ILE A 28 -12.37 -5.69 -3.50
N ALA A 29 -12.12 -4.92 -2.45
CA ALA A 29 -12.93 -4.92 -1.24
C ALA A 29 -12.99 -3.51 -0.64
N HIS A 30 -14.15 -3.17 -0.10
CA HIS A 30 -14.34 -1.94 0.67
C HIS A 30 -15.45 -2.20 1.69
N VAL A 31 -15.07 -2.33 2.96
CA VAL A 31 -16.01 -2.42 4.06
C VAL A 31 -15.86 -1.14 4.89
N PRO A 32 -16.82 -0.21 4.81
CA PRO A 32 -16.70 1.12 5.40
C PRO A 32 -16.29 1.08 6.87
N GLY A 33 -15.28 1.85 7.24
CA GLY A 33 -14.75 1.93 8.60
C GLY A 33 -13.98 0.69 9.08
N LEU A 34 -13.83 -0.36 8.27
CA LEU A 34 -13.12 -1.59 8.65
C LEU A 34 -11.87 -1.85 7.81
N TYR A 35 -12.03 -2.05 6.50
CA TYR A 35 -10.89 -2.35 5.63
C TYR A 35 -11.18 -2.11 4.16
N THR A 36 -10.10 -1.99 3.40
CA THR A 36 -10.09 -1.99 1.94
C THR A 36 -9.18 -3.10 1.44
N GLY A 37 -9.45 -3.59 0.24
CA GLY A 37 -8.62 -4.58 -0.43
C GLY A 37 -8.36 -4.14 -1.86
N LYS A 38 -7.13 -4.30 -2.32
CA LYS A 38 -6.69 -3.88 -3.66
C LYS A 38 -5.88 -4.97 -4.35
N LEU A 39 -6.00 -5.01 -5.67
CA LEU A 39 -5.00 -5.61 -6.55
C LEU A 39 -4.15 -4.49 -7.15
N LEU A 40 -2.85 -4.56 -6.90
CA LEU A 40 -1.86 -3.63 -7.42
C LEU A 40 -1.04 -4.37 -8.48
N LEU A 41 -1.15 -3.94 -9.72
CA LEU A 41 -0.43 -4.49 -10.86
C LEU A 41 0.63 -3.47 -11.27
N TYR A 42 1.91 -3.80 -11.11
CA TYR A 42 2.99 -2.83 -11.33
C TYR A 42 3.65 -3.03 -12.70
N ASN A 43 4.08 -1.92 -13.31
CA ASN A 43 5.02 -1.96 -14.43
C ASN A 43 6.43 -2.23 -13.88
N LYS A 44 7.27 -2.98 -14.62
CA LYS A 44 8.67 -3.22 -14.23
C LYS A 44 9.42 -1.91 -13.99
N GLY A 45 10.16 -1.84 -12.88
CA GLY A 45 10.92 -0.67 -12.44
C GLY A 45 10.07 0.45 -11.84
N ALA A 46 8.74 0.31 -11.82
CA ALA A 46 7.89 1.28 -11.14
C ALA A 46 8.10 1.20 -9.63
N LYS A 47 8.19 2.37 -8.99
CA LYS A 47 8.35 2.49 -7.54
C LYS A 47 7.61 3.69 -6.97
N GLY A 48 7.16 3.54 -5.74
CA GLY A 48 6.65 4.65 -4.93
C GLY A 48 7.77 5.55 -4.40
N GLY A 49 7.38 6.63 -3.71
CA GLY A 49 8.32 7.35 -2.84
C GLY A 49 8.68 6.54 -1.60
N LEU A 50 9.80 6.84 -0.96
CA LEU A 50 10.09 6.33 0.38
C LEU A 50 9.13 7.02 1.35
N GLN A 51 8.30 6.24 2.02
CA GLN A 51 7.17 6.80 2.76
C GLN A 51 6.88 6.06 4.05
N LYS A 52 6.07 6.68 4.89
CA LYS A 52 5.33 6.02 5.98
C LYS A 52 3.88 6.48 5.96
N HIS A 53 3.05 5.79 6.72
CA HIS A 53 1.65 6.15 6.95
C HIS A 53 1.46 6.73 8.34
N HIS A 54 0.54 7.69 8.49
CA HIS A 54 0.14 8.17 9.80
C HIS A 54 -0.74 7.15 10.54
N LEU A 55 -1.75 6.63 9.84
CA LEU A 55 -2.85 5.82 10.39
C LEU A 55 -3.05 4.49 9.65
N LYS A 56 -2.74 4.42 8.35
CA LYS A 56 -2.95 3.22 7.54
C LYS A 56 -2.08 2.09 8.07
N ASN A 57 -2.74 0.97 8.39
CA ASN A 57 -2.14 -0.29 8.72
C ASN A 57 -2.44 -1.26 7.58
N GLU A 58 -1.41 -1.79 6.92
CA GLU A 58 -1.58 -2.54 5.69
C GLU A 58 -0.75 -3.83 5.64
N CYS A 59 -1.29 -4.80 4.92
CA CYS A 59 -0.62 -6.05 4.61
C CYS A 59 -0.62 -6.24 3.10
N GLY A 60 0.48 -6.80 2.58
CA GLY A 60 0.64 -7.18 1.18
C GLY A 60 0.92 -8.66 1.05
N TYR A 61 0.37 -9.30 0.02
CA TYR A 61 0.74 -10.64 -0.42
C TYR A 61 1.18 -10.57 -1.88
N VAL A 62 2.42 -11.00 -2.17
CA VAL A 62 2.92 -11.07 -3.55
C VAL A 62 2.28 -12.27 -4.22
N TYR A 63 1.36 -12.02 -5.15
CA TYR A 63 0.64 -13.07 -5.87
C TYR A 63 1.47 -13.63 -7.03
N SER A 64 2.14 -12.76 -7.79
CA SER A 64 3.04 -13.10 -8.90
C SER A 64 4.18 -12.08 -9.00
N GLY A 65 5.26 -12.45 -9.70
CA GLY A 65 6.43 -11.60 -9.90
C GLY A 65 7.31 -11.42 -8.66
N GLU A 66 8.16 -10.39 -8.72
CA GLU A 66 9.10 -10.03 -7.65
C GLU A 66 9.09 -8.52 -7.36
N MET A 67 9.22 -8.20 -6.08
CA MET A 67 9.24 -6.84 -5.56
C MET A 67 10.46 -6.62 -4.67
N MET A 68 11.14 -5.51 -4.84
CA MET A 68 12.08 -5.01 -3.84
C MET A 68 11.31 -4.22 -2.80
N LEU A 69 11.36 -4.67 -1.54
CA LEU A 69 10.94 -3.87 -0.39
C LEU A 69 12.17 -3.21 0.22
N ARG A 70 12.20 -1.88 0.22
CA ARG A 70 13.13 -1.10 1.04
C ARG A 70 12.41 -0.67 2.29
N TYR A 71 13.01 -0.85 3.46
CA TYR A 71 12.37 -0.52 4.73
C TYR A 71 13.39 -0.18 5.81
N ASP A 72 12.97 0.59 6.82
CA ASP A 72 13.75 0.77 8.04
C ASP A 72 13.37 -0.32 9.06
N ALA A 73 14.37 -1.07 9.54
CA ALA A 73 14.20 -2.11 10.55
C ALA A 73 14.13 -1.57 11.99
N GLY A 74 13.96 -0.25 12.17
CA GLY A 74 13.93 0.44 13.45
C GLY A 74 15.30 0.99 13.90
N ASN A 75 16.27 1.08 12.98
CA ASN A 75 17.64 1.50 13.28
C ASN A 75 18.06 2.81 12.56
N GLY A 76 17.13 3.46 11.86
CA GLY A 76 17.41 4.70 11.13
C GLY A 76 18.10 4.46 9.79
N LYS A 77 18.16 3.22 9.29
CA LYS A 77 18.84 2.85 8.04
C LYS A 77 17.93 2.02 7.15
N ILE A 78 18.00 2.28 5.86
CA ILE A 78 17.28 1.50 4.85
C ILE A 78 17.96 0.15 4.65
N THR A 79 17.16 -0.89 4.80
CA THR A 79 17.46 -2.29 4.46
C THR A 79 16.63 -2.68 3.25
N GLU A 80 17.13 -3.63 2.47
CA GLU A 80 16.47 -4.13 1.26
C GLU A 80 16.16 -5.63 1.40
N LYS A 81 14.98 -6.04 0.93
CA LYS A 81 14.58 -7.43 0.84
C LYS A 81 13.76 -7.66 -0.43
N VAL A 82 14.16 -8.65 -1.22
CA VAL A 82 13.35 -9.13 -2.34
C VAL A 82 12.25 -10.04 -1.80
N LEU A 83 11.03 -9.76 -2.23
CA LEU A 83 9.83 -10.56 -1.98
C LEU A 83 9.37 -11.16 -3.30
N LYS A 84 9.02 -12.43 -3.28
CA LYS A 84 8.57 -13.19 -4.44
C LYS A 84 7.17 -13.74 -4.21
N ALA A 85 6.56 -14.29 -5.26
CA ALA A 85 5.27 -14.97 -5.17
C ALA A 85 5.19 -15.91 -3.95
N GLY A 86 4.17 -15.73 -3.11
CA GLY A 86 3.97 -16.46 -1.86
C GLY A 86 4.45 -15.72 -0.61
N ASP A 87 5.29 -14.71 -0.73
CA ASP A 87 5.71 -13.90 0.42
C ASP A 87 4.62 -12.91 0.84
N ALA A 88 4.54 -12.67 2.14
CA ALA A 88 3.63 -11.70 2.74
C ALA A 88 4.39 -10.67 3.58
N ILE A 89 3.83 -9.47 3.66
CA ILE A 89 4.35 -8.36 4.46
C ILE A 89 3.26 -7.67 5.24
N HIS A 90 3.65 -7.15 6.40
CA HIS A 90 2.83 -6.28 7.23
C HIS A 90 3.61 -4.97 7.43
N ILE A 91 2.96 -3.86 7.09
CA ILE A 91 3.49 -2.50 7.21
C ILE A 91 2.58 -1.77 8.21
N PRO A 92 2.97 -1.71 9.50
CA PRO A 92 2.19 -0.99 10.50
C PRO A 92 2.31 0.53 10.30
N PRO A 93 1.38 1.33 10.88
CA PRO A 93 1.48 2.78 10.84
C PRO A 93 2.83 3.27 11.37
N GLY A 94 3.41 4.25 10.69
CA GLY A 94 4.74 4.80 11.00
C GLY A 94 5.92 4.02 10.42
N ALA A 95 5.74 2.79 9.92
CA ALA A 95 6.81 2.02 9.30
C ALA A 95 7.27 2.68 7.98
N VAL A 96 8.58 2.95 7.88
CA VAL A 96 9.18 3.51 6.67
C VAL A 96 9.42 2.40 5.67
N HIS A 97 8.87 2.54 4.47
CA HIS A 97 8.95 1.54 3.42
C HIS A 97 8.89 2.16 2.01
N GLN A 98 9.32 1.40 1.02
CA GLN A 98 9.17 1.66 -0.41
C GLN A 98 9.11 0.33 -1.15
N GLU A 99 8.21 0.27 -2.11
CA GLU A 99 8.01 -0.87 -3.00
C GLU A 99 8.53 -0.51 -4.39
N GLU A 100 9.27 -1.42 -5.01
CA GLU A 100 9.71 -1.33 -6.40
C GLU A 100 9.51 -2.66 -7.12
N ALA A 101 8.88 -2.62 -8.30
CA ALA A 101 8.64 -3.78 -9.12
C ALA A 101 9.93 -4.22 -9.83
N LEU A 102 10.37 -5.47 -9.61
CA LEU A 102 11.55 -6.03 -10.27
C LEU A 102 11.19 -6.78 -11.57
N THR A 103 9.96 -7.26 -11.67
CA THR A 103 9.42 -7.95 -12.84
C THR A 103 8.25 -7.17 -13.47
N ASP A 104 7.90 -7.53 -14.69
CA ASP A 104 6.78 -6.95 -15.47
C ASP A 104 5.43 -7.62 -15.20
N ASP A 105 5.41 -8.68 -14.40
CA ASP A 105 4.24 -9.46 -13.99
C ASP A 105 3.93 -9.35 -12.48
N LEU A 106 4.48 -8.33 -11.80
CA LEU A 106 4.26 -8.14 -10.36
C LEU A 106 2.78 -7.81 -10.07
N VAL A 107 2.16 -8.66 -9.25
CA VAL A 107 0.83 -8.44 -8.69
C VAL A 107 0.88 -8.59 -7.17
N VAL A 108 0.43 -7.56 -6.46
CA VAL A 108 0.31 -7.55 -4.99
C VAL A 108 -1.16 -7.45 -4.61
N ILE A 109 -1.60 -8.32 -3.70
CA ILE A 109 -2.89 -8.21 -3.02
C ILE A 109 -2.66 -7.42 -1.74
N GLU A 110 -3.17 -6.19 -1.67
CA GLU A 110 -3.11 -5.34 -0.49
C GLU A 110 -4.42 -5.45 0.29
N ILE A 111 -4.33 -5.53 1.61
CA ILE A 111 -5.45 -5.32 2.54
C ILE A 111 -5.01 -4.27 3.56
N SER A 112 -5.81 -3.24 3.78
CA SER A 112 -5.47 -2.15 4.68
C SER A 112 -6.67 -1.62 5.44
N THR A 113 -6.44 -1.02 6.61
CA THR A 113 -7.44 -0.12 7.25
C THR A 113 -7.86 0.96 6.26
N PRO A 114 -9.10 1.49 6.32
CA PRO A 114 -9.66 2.29 5.24
C PRO A 114 -9.24 3.78 5.34
N HIS A 115 -7.94 4.00 5.56
CA HIS A 115 -7.31 5.32 5.59
C HIS A 115 -6.75 5.64 4.21
N PHE A 116 -7.44 6.51 3.50
CA PHE A 116 -7.09 6.97 2.16
C PHE A 116 -6.23 8.22 2.22
N ASN A 117 -5.47 8.44 1.15
CA ASN A 117 -4.58 9.59 0.99
C ASN A 117 -3.51 9.71 2.10
N ASP A 118 -3.27 8.68 2.90
CA ASP A 118 -2.35 8.74 4.04
C ASP A 118 -0.90 8.47 3.59
N ARG A 119 -0.10 9.51 3.35
CA ARG A 119 1.31 9.35 2.97
C ARG A 119 2.18 10.41 3.62
N VAL A 120 3.35 10.02 4.10
CA VAL A 120 4.38 10.95 4.57
C VAL A 120 5.68 10.58 3.89
N ARG A 121 6.21 11.52 3.10
CA ARG A 121 7.51 11.36 2.45
C ARG A 121 8.63 11.32 3.49
N MET A 122 9.55 10.38 3.29
CA MET A 122 10.65 10.11 4.18
C MET A 122 12.01 10.27 3.48
N GLU A 123 12.06 10.53 2.16
CA GLU A 123 13.33 10.66 1.43
C GLU A 123 14.32 11.62 2.13
N PRO A 124 13.95 12.87 2.50
CA PRO A 124 14.88 13.81 3.12
C PRO A 124 15.47 13.32 4.45
N GLN A 125 14.68 12.59 5.26
CA GLN A 125 15.08 12.07 6.56
C GLN A 125 16.12 10.95 6.44
N TYR A 126 16.20 10.31 5.27
CA TYR A 126 17.21 9.30 4.94
C TYR A 126 18.26 9.84 3.97
N GLY A 127 18.36 11.16 3.80
CA GLY A 127 19.36 11.80 2.93
C GLY A 127 19.14 11.56 1.45
N GLN A 128 17.91 11.23 1.03
CA GLN A 128 17.52 11.03 -0.36
C GLN A 128 16.76 12.25 -0.88
N GLU A 129 16.89 12.53 -2.18
CA GLU A 129 16.11 13.57 -2.84
C GLU A 129 14.69 13.07 -3.15
N ILE A 130 13.72 13.99 -3.13
CA ILE A 130 12.36 13.72 -3.56
C ILE A 130 12.34 13.71 -5.10
N PRO A 131 11.96 12.58 -5.75
CA PRO A 131 11.84 12.55 -7.20
C PRO A 131 10.78 13.56 -7.71
N PRO A 132 11.04 14.21 -8.85
CA PRO A 132 10.08 15.13 -9.46
C PRO A 132 8.77 14.41 -9.83
N GLY A 133 7.64 15.09 -9.68
CA GLY A 133 6.32 14.57 -10.06
C GLY A 133 5.69 13.59 -9.06
N GLY A 134 6.37 13.25 -7.96
CA GLY A 134 5.75 12.46 -6.89
C GLY A 134 4.73 13.28 -6.11
N LEU A 135 3.69 12.60 -5.61
CA LEU A 135 2.69 13.25 -4.75
C LEU A 135 3.33 13.81 -3.47
N PRO A 136 2.82 14.95 -2.94
CA PRO A 136 3.31 15.51 -1.69
C PRO A 136 2.89 14.65 -0.49
N SER A 137 3.54 14.88 0.65
CA SER A 137 3.07 14.38 1.95
C SER A 137 1.67 14.90 2.25
N THR A 138 0.86 14.07 2.89
CA THR A 138 -0.46 14.40 3.41
C THR A 138 -0.34 14.75 4.89
N LYS A 139 -1.03 15.80 5.33
CA LYS A 139 -1.12 16.11 6.77
C LYS A 139 -2.08 15.13 7.45
N LEU A 140 -1.89 14.90 8.74
CA LEU A 140 -2.77 14.00 9.50
C LEU A 140 -4.25 14.41 9.41
N GLU A 141 -4.54 15.70 9.47
CA GLU A 141 -5.91 16.26 9.36
C GLU A 141 -6.57 16.06 7.99
N ASP A 142 -5.76 15.81 6.94
CA ASP A 142 -6.21 15.60 5.58
C ASP A 142 -6.35 14.10 5.22
N VAL A 143 -6.13 13.20 6.20
CA VAL A 143 -6.31 11.76 6.01
C VAL A 143 -7.81 11.43 6.02
N GLU A 144 -8.27 10.76 4.97
CA GLU A 144 -9.67 10.40 4.83
C GLU A 144 -9.92 8.98 5.34
N THR A 145 -10.86 8.82 6.26
CA THR A 145 -11.35 7.49 6.68
C THR A 145 -12.65 7.20 5.95
N ARG A 146 -12.71 6.10 5.20
CA ARG A 146 -13.89 5.74 4.40
C ARG A 146 -14.51 4.42 4.81
#